data_AF-A0A6I9Q610-F1
#
_entry.id   AF-A0A6I9Q610-F1
#
_cell.length_a   1.000
_cell.length_b   1.000
_cell.length_c   1.000
_cell.angle_alpha   90.00
_cell.angle_beta   90.00
_cell.angle_gamma   90.00
#
_symmetry.space_group_name_H-M   'P 1'
#
loop_
_entity.id
_entity.type
_entity.pdbx_description
1 polymer ?
#
loop_
_entity_poly.entity_id
_entity_poly.type
_entity_poly.pdbx_seq_one_letter_code
_entity_poly.pdbx_strand_id
1 'polypeptide(L)'
;MISNQSEGQEVNLRHLTSGSWEVSHILAYDENTYSVYFLSSEEGSTQQQLYRVSTVDPFHKECLSCALFKSKCSYYDASISPQYQNVLLNGRGPGIPRTTFHRLSDMTKHKTVEANTVLRLALKNRRMPKWERRIVQINNF
;
A
#
# COMPACT_ATOMS: atom_id res chain seq x y z
N MET A 1 0.29 2.73 23.66
CA MET A 1 1.58 2.98 24.31
C MET A 1 2.42 1.73 24.13
N ILE A 2 3.54 1.80 23.40
CA ILE A 2 4.45 0.66 23.24
C ILE A 2 5.35 0.64 24.48
N SER A 3 5.25 -0.40 25.31
CA SER A 3 6.06 -0.58 26.51
C SER A 3 7.44 -1.11 26.14
N ASN A 4 8.49 -0.35 26.48
CA ASN A 4 9.88 -0.80 26.38
C ASN A 4 10.16 -1.84 27.46
N GLN A 5 10.43 -3.08 27.07
CA GLN A 5 11.01 -4.09 27.95
C GLN A 5 12.27 -4.66 27.28
N SER A 6 13.40 -3.97 27.46
CA SER A 6 14.72 -4.61 27.51
C SER A 6 15.68 -3.72 28.29
N GLU A 7 15.83 -4.01 29.58
CA GLU A 7 16.92 -3.46 30.40
C GLU A 7 18.24 -4.09 29.92
N GLY A 8 19.14 -3.29 29.34
CA GLY A 8 20.53 -3.70 29.10
C GLY A 8 21.22 -3.21 27.82
N GLN A 9 20.48 -2.70 26.83
CA GLN A 9 21.04 -2.00 25.66
C GLN A 9 20.30 -0.69 25.45
N GLU A 10 21.03 0.39 25.23
CA GLU A 10 20.46 1.67 24.84
C GLU A 10 19.90 1.53 23.41
N VAL A 11 18.64 1.10 23.30
CA VAL A 11 17.95 0.95 22.03
C VAL A 11 17.58 2.37 21.55
N ASN A 12 18.29 2.86 20.53
CA ASN A 12 17.90 4.09 19.85
C ASN A 12 16.63 3.82 19.04
N LEU A 13 15.49 4.22 19.60
CA LEU A 13 14.17 3.98 19.05
C LEU A 13 13.71 5.23 18.29
N ARG A 14 13.45 5.08 16.99
CA ARG A 14 13.10 6.19 16.12
C ARG A 14 11.84 5.88 15.31
N HIS A 15 10.82 6.73 15.43
CA HIS A 15 9.59 6.62 14.65
C HIS A 15 9.81 7.21 13.25
N LEU A 16 9.54 6.42 12.20
CA LEU A 16 9.60 6.86 10.79
C LEU A 16 8.25 7.36 10.27
N THR A 17 7.16 7.00 10.95
CA THR A 17 5.78 7.25 10.53
C THR A 17 4.93 7.65 11.73
N SER A 18 3.94 8.50 11.49
CA SER A 18 2.96 8.92 12.50
C SER A 18 1.64 9.37 11.85
N GLY A 19 0.53 9.22 12.59
CA GLY A 19 -0.80 9.64 12.18
C GLY A 19 -1.90 8.67 12.65
N SER A 20 -3.15 9.00 12.35
CA SER A 20 -4.33 8.19 12.69
C SER A 20 -4.62 7.12 11.64
N TRP A 21 -3.63 6.28 11.37
CA TRP A 21 -3.65 5.20 10.38
C TRP A 21 -2.58 4.16 10.74
N GLU A 22 -2.58 3.02 10.06
CA GLU A 22 -1.72 1.89 10.41
C GLU A 22 -0.82 1.48 9.26
N VAL A 23 0.44 1.13 9.58
CA VAL A 23 1.31 0.35 8.70
C VAL A 23 0.91 -1.11 8.83
N SER A 24 0.35 -1.70 7.77
CA SER A 24 -0.13 -3.09 7.82
C SER A 24 0.98 -4.10 7.53
N HIS A 25 1.91 -3.78 6.63
CA HIS A 25 3.00 -4.67 6.24
C HIS A 25 4.26 -3.87 5.89
N ILE A 26 5.42 -4.28 6.40
CA ILE A 26 6.73 -3.82 5.93
C ILE A 26 7.19 -4.80 4.86
N LEU A 27 7.52 -4.30 3.66
CA LEU A 27 7.78 -5.12 2.48
C LEU A 27 9.27 -5.32 2.21
N ALA A 28 10.05 -4.23 2.29
CA ALA A 28 11.46 -4.23 1.98
C ALA A 28 12.17 -3.01 2.57
N TYR A 29 13.48 -3.14 2.73
CA TYR A 29 14.39 -2.03 3.01
C TYR A 29 15.49 -2.01 1.96
N ASP A 30 15.63 -0.90 1.25
CA ASP A 30 16.73 -0.66 0.30
C ASP A 30 17.81 0.17 0.98
N GLU A 31 18.92 -0.48 1.32
CA GLU A 31 20.09 0.14 1.94
C GLU A 31 20.76 1.20 1.06
N ASN A 32 20.66 1.10 -0.27
CA ASN A 32 21.31 2.05 -1.17
C ASN A 32 20.62 3.40 -1.18
N THR A 33 19.29 3.40 -1.00
CA THR A 33 18.45 4.60 -1.00
C THR A 33 17.90 4.94 0.37
N TYR A 34 18.31 4.20 1.42
CA TYR A 34 17.82 4.32 2.79
C TYR A 34 16.29 4.37 2.87
N SER A 35 15.63 3.51 2.10
CA SER A 35 14.17 3.58 1.90
C SER A 35 13.47 2.32 2.39
N VAL A 36 12.49 2.49 3.27
CA VAL A 36 11.58 1.42 3.69
C VAL A 36 10.30 1.49 2.85
N TYR A 37 9.90 0.36 2.30
CA TYR A 37 8.67 0.20 1.55
C TYR A 37 7.64 -0.54 2.40
N PHE A 38 6.40 -0.03 2.44
CA PHE A 38 5.36 -0.58 3.30
C PHE A 38 3.97 -0.36 2.75
N LEU A 39 3.00 -1.15 3.24
CA LEU A 39 1.58 -0.98 2.99
C LEU A 39 0.93 -0.25 4.17
N SER A 40 0.05 0.71 3.88
CA SER A 40 -0.63 1.51 4.91
C SER A 40 -2.07 1.85 4.54
N SER A 41 -2.89 2.06 5.58
CA SER A 41 -4.28 2.55 5.51
C SER A 41 -4.41 4.08 5.55
N GLU A 42 -3.32 4.82 5.31
CA GLU A 42 -3.28 6.27 5.43
C GLU A 42 -4.28 7.03 4.52
N GLU A 43 -4.55 6.56 3.30
CA GLU A 43 -5.61 7.14 2.45
C GLU A 43 -7.05 6.86 2.95
N GLY A 44 -7.19 5.96 3.92
CA GLY A 44 -8.47 5.65 4.57
C GLY A 44 -8.51 4.24 5.11
N SER A 45 -9.30 4.04 6.18
CA SER A 45 -9.41 2.79 6.96
C SER A 45 -9.80 1.52 6.18
N THR A 46 -10.21 1.67 4.93
CA THR A 46 -10.61 0.56 4.05
C THR A 46 -9.76 0.48 2.79
N GLN A 47 -8.73 1.32 2.72
CA GLN A 47 -7.75 1.36 1.66
C GLN A 47 -6.45 0.75 2.16
N GLN A 48 -5.67 0.26 1.22
CA GLN A 48 -4.32 -0.19 1.49
C GLN A 48 -3.46 0.23 0.30
N GLN A 49 -2.50 1.10 0.55
CA GLN A 49 -1.65 1.69 -0.48
C GLN A 49 -0.19 1.37 -0.20
N LEU A 50 0.62 1.31 -1.26
CA LEU A 50 2.07 1.17 -1.19
C LEU A 50 2.71 2.54 -0.98
N TYR A 51 3.54 2.62 0.05
CA TYR A 51 4.34 3.79 0.40
C TYR A 51 5.83 3.46 0.43
N ARG A 52 6.63 4.52 0.36
CA ARG A 52 8.04 4.53 0.68
C ARG A 52 8.34 5.65 1.66
N VAL A 53 9.22 5.41 2.63
CA VAL A 53 9.74 6.45 3.52
C VAL A 53 11.25 6.36 3.65
N SER A 54 11.92 7.51 3.65
CA SER A 54 13.35 7.61 3.98
C SER A 54 13.60 7.30 5.46
N THR A 55 14.63 6.51 5.75
CA THR A 55 15.11 6.25 7.12
C THR A 55 16.11 7.29 7.60
N VAL A 56 16.59 8.15 6.70
CA VAL A 56 17.49 9.29 6.99
C VAL A 56 16.75 10.61 6.88
N ASP A 57 17.24 11.63 7.59
CA ASP A 57 16.65 12.97 7.53
C ASP A 57 16.88 13.65 6.18
N PRO A 58 15.86 14.35 5.63
CA PRO A 58 14.49 14.39 6.11
C PRO A 58 13.73 13.10 5.79
N PHE A 59 12.82 12.70 6.68
CA PHE A 59 11.93 11.54 6.53
C PHE A 59 10.87 11.71 5.44
N HIS A 60 11.31 11.84 4.20
CA HIS A 60 10.42 12.01 3.07
C HIS A 60 9.60 10.72 2.86
N LYS A 61 8.29 10.82 3.08
CA LYS A 61 7.31 9.76 2.83
C LYS A 61 6.52 10.07 1.56
N GLU A 62 6.38 9.06 0.70
CA GLU A 62 5.70 9.16 -0.59
C GLU A 62 4.74 7.99 -0.76
N CYS A 63 3.53 8.27 -1.27
CA CYS A 63 2.61 7.23 -1.72
C CYS A 63 2.86 6.85 -3.18
N LEU A 64 3.25 5.60 -3.41
CA LEU A 64 3.60 5.10 -4.74
C LEU A 64 2.38 4.65 -5.55
N SER A 65 1.29 4.21 -4.89
CA SER A 65 0.11 3.64 -5.56
C SER A 65 -1.12 4.56 -5.58
N CYS A 66 -1.15 5.64 -4.80
CA CYS A 66 -2.34 6.48 -4.61
C CYS A 66 -2.90 7.07 -5.92
N ALA A 67 -2.04 7.42 -6.87
CA ALA A 67 -2.45 7.95 -8.16
C ALA A 67 -2.80 6.86 -9.19
N LEU A 68 -2.45 5.60 -8.92
CA LEU A 68 -2.59 4.51 -9.88
C LEU A 68 -4.02 3.99 -9.89
N PHE A 69 -4.59 3.88 -11.10
CA PHE A 69 -5.89 3.24 -11.34
C PHE A 69 -7.01 3.70 -10.41
N LYS A 70 -7.03 5.01 -10.13
CA LYS A 70 -8.05 5.66 -9.29
C LYS A 70 -9.45 5.12 -9.61
N SER A 71 -10.28 4.95 -8.58
CA SER A 71 -11.62 4.34 -8.61
C SER A 71 -11.69 2.83 -8.86
N LYS A 72 -10.69 2.21 -9.49
CA LYS A 72 -10.68 0.76 -9.77
C LYS A 72 -9.87 -0.03 -8.75
N CYS A 73 -8.81 0.55 -8.22
CA CYS A 73 -7.95 -0.10 -7.22
C CYS A 73 -7.63 0.87 -6.08
N SER A 74 -8.03 0.53 -4.86
CA SER A 74 -7.69 1.24 -3.61
C SER A 74 -7.20 0.29 -2.50
N TYR A 75 -7.21 -1.02 -2.75
CA TYR A 75 -6.66 -2.01 -1.85
C TYR A 75 -5.59 -2.81 -2.60
N TYR A 76 -4.33 -2.52 -2.29
CA TYR A 76 -3.18 -3.12 -2.92
C TYR A 76 -2.50 -4.11 -2.00
N ASP A 77 -2.02 -5.18 -2.62
CA ASP A 77 -0.93 -6.00 -2.12
C ASP A 77 0.28 -5.83 -3.05
N ALA A 78 1.48 -6.07 -2.56
CA ALA A 78 2.70 -5.76 -3.29
C ALA A 78 3.83 -6.75 -2.98
N SER A 79 4.62 -7.06 -4.00
CA SER A 79 5.86 -7.82 -3.86
C SER A 79 6.99 -7.08 -4.56
N ILE A 80 8.04 -6.76 -3.81
CA ILE A 80 9.20 -6.01 -4.30
C ILE A 80 10.25 -7.00 -4.80
N SER A 81 10.85 -6.70 -5.95
CA SER A 81 11.93 -7.52 -6.49
C SER A 81 13.15 -7.53 -5.55
N PRO A 82 13.96 -8.60 -5.47
CA PRO A 82 15.11 -8.66 -4.57
C PRO A 82 16.12 -7.51 -4.72
N GLN A 83 16.21 -6.89 -5.90
CA GLN A 83 17.09 -5.74 -6.18
C GLN A 83 16.41 -4.37 -5.93
N TYR A 84 15.20 -4.32 -5.37
CA TYR A 84 14.44 -3.10 -5.07
C TYR A 84 14.18 -2.17 -6.27
N GLN A 85 14.28 -2.70 -7.50
CA GLN A 85 14.08 -1.92 -8.72
C GLN A 85 12.64 -1.95 -9.22
N ASN A 86 11.92 -3.05 -8.94
CA ASN A 86 10.60 -3.30 -9.48
C ASN A 86 9.63 -3.78 -8.40
N VAL A 87 8.35 -3.60 -8.68
CA VAL A 87 7.27 -4.08 -7.82
C VAL A 87 6.16 -4.73 -8.65
N LEU A 88 5.70 -5.89 -8.18
CA LEU A 88 4.47 -6.49 -8.62
C LEU A 88 3.34 -5.98 -7.72
N LEU A 89 2.46 -5.14 -8.26
CA LEU A 89 1.29 -4.62 -7.59
C LEU A 89 0.07 -5.46 -7.92
N ASN A 90 -0.62 -5.94 -6.90
CA ASN A 90 -1.89 -6.63 -7.02
C ASN A 90 -3.01 -5.73 -6.48
N GLY A 91 -3.74 -5.07 -7.38
CA GLY A 91 -4.93 -4.32 -7.03
C GLY A 91 -6.09 -5.29 -6.80
N ARG A 92 -6.52 -5.45 -5.55
CA ARG A 92 -7.54 -6.45 -5.14
C ARG A 92 -8.96 -5.91 -5.10
N GLY A 93 -9.15 -4.62 -5.30
CA GLY A 93 -10.47 -3.98 -5.30
C GLY A 93 -10.37 -2.46 -5.20
N PRO A 94 -11.48 -1.73 -5.38
CA PRO A 94 -12.85 -2.24 -5.40
C PRO A 94 -13.31 -2.79 -6.76
N GLY A 95 -12.61 -2.49 -7.84
CA GLY A 95 -12.89 -3.05 -9.17
C GLY A 95 -12.46 -4.51 -9.31
N ILE A 96 -12.55 -5.04 -10.53
CA ILE A 96 -12.05 -6.38 -10.85
C ILE A 96 -10.54 -6.43 -10.57
N PRO A 97 -10.04 -7.44 -9.83
CA PRO A 97 -8.64 -7.54 -9.50
C PRO A 97 -7.72 -7.51 -10.71
N ARG A 98 -6.52 -6.97 -10.54
CA ARG A 98 -5.50 -6.87 -11.59
C ARG A 98 -4.13 -6.88 -10.98
N THR A 99 -3.19 -7.50 -11.68
CA THR A 99 -1.78 -7.50 -11.33
C THR A 99 -0.98 -6.73 -12.38
N THR A 100 -0.18 -5.77 -11.93
CA THR A 100 0.67 -4.93 -12.77
C THR A 100 2.11 -4.93 -12.25
N PHE A 101 3.06 -4.90 -13.15
CA PHE A 101 4.48 -4.83 -12.87
C PHE A 101 4.99 -3.43 -13.18
N HIS A 102 5.62 -2.79 -12.19
CA HIS A 102 6.11 -1.42 -12.26
C HIS A 102 7.60 -1.34 -11.92
N ARG A 103 8.27 -0.32 -12.44
CA ARG A 103 9.58 0.09 -11.94
C ARG A 103 9.37 1.05 -10.77
N LEU A 104 10.03 0.82 -9.64
CA LEU A 104 9.86 1.64 -8.43
C LEU A 104 10.33 3.09 -8.61
N SER A 105 11.25 3.34 -9.56
CA SER A 105 11.70 4.70 -9.89
C SER A 105 10.70 5.50 -10.72
N ASP A 106 9.73 4.83 -11.37
CA ASP A 106 8.69 5.47 -12.18
C ASP A 106 7.45 4.59 -12.19
N MET A 107 6.55 4.85 -11.24
CA MET A 107 5.30 4.09 -11.07
C MET A 107 4.29 4.30 -12.20
N THR A 108 4.48 5.33 -13.04
CA THR A 108 3.54 5.66 -14.12
C THR A 108 3.59 4.62 -15.25
N LYS A 109 4.78 4.07 -15.51
CA LYS A 109 5.01 3.03 -16.51
C LYS A 109 4.81 1.65 -15.90
N HIS A 110 4.06 0.81 -16.60
CA HIS A 110 3.78 -0.54 -16.12
C HIS A 110 3.47 -1.51 -17.25
N LYS A 111 3.68 -2.79 -16.96
CA LYS A 111 3.17 -3.91 -17.76
C LYS A 111 2.03 -4.57 -17.00
N THR A 112 0.92 -4.86 -17.67
CA THR A 112 -0.14 -5.68 -17.06
C THR A 112 0.27 -7.14 -17.12
N VAL A 113 0.28 -7.81 -15.97
CA VAL A 113 0.60 -9.24 -15.85
C VAL A 113 -0.68 -10.07 -15.90
N GLU A 114 -1.71 -9.64 -15.17
CA GLU A 114 -3.04 -10.27 -15.17
C GLU A 114 -4.12 -9.18 -15.16
N ALA A 115 -5.07 -9.27 -16.09
CA ALA A 115 -6.14 -8.28 -16.28
C ALA A 115 -7.55 -8.84 -15.99
N ASN A 116 -7.64 -10.11 -15.60
CA ASN A 116 -8.86 -10.88 -15.34
C ASN A 116 -9.90 -10.71 -16.46
N THR A 117 -9.45 -10.87 -17.72
CA THR A 117 -10.29 -10.59 -18.91
C THR A 117 -11.51 -11.49 -18.99
N VAL A 118 -11.35 -12.78 -18.68
CA VAL A 118 -12.44 -13.77 -18.66
C VAL A 118 -13.49 -13.39 -17.62
N LEU A 119 -13.07 -13.07 -16.39
CA LEU A 119 -13.98 -12.62 -15.32
C LEU A 119 -14.70 -11.32 -15.73
N ARG A 120 -13.97 -10.36 -16.31
CA ARG A 120 -14.55 -9.10 -16.80
C ARG A 120 -15.63 -9.33 -17.85
N LEU A 121 -15.41 -10.26 -18.78
CA LEU A 121 -16.42 -10.62 -19.78
C LEU A 121 -17.61 -11.33 -19.14
N ALA A 122 -17.37 -12.27 -18.21
CA ALA A 122 -18.42 -13.00 -17.52
C ALA A 122 -19.35 -12.11 -16.68
N LEU A 123 -18.82 -11.01 -16.14
CA LEU A 123 -19.57 -10.04 -15.34
C LEU A 123 -20.25 -8.95 -16.18
N LYS A 124 -19.84 -8.72 -17.43
CA LYS A 124 -20.32 -7.61 -18.27
C LYS A 124 -21.85 -7.56 -18.42
N ASN A 125 -22.49 -8.74 -18.52
CA ASN A 125 -23.93 -8.87 -18.73
C ASN A 125 -24.68 -9.30 -17.45
N ARG A 126 -24.06 -9.16 -16.27
CA ARG A 126 -24.66 -9.51 -14.98
C ARG A 126 -24.94 -8.25 -14.16
N ARG A 127 -26.07 -8.24 -13.45
CA ARG A 127 -26.39 -7.17 -12.50
C ARG A 127 -25.61 -7.41 -11.21
N MET A 128 -24.50 -6.70 -11.06
CA MET A 128 -23.72 -6.73 -9.82
C MET A 128 -24.35 -5.82 -8.76
N PRO A 129 -24.38 -6.22 -7.48
CA PRO A 129 -24.84 -5.35 -6.41
C PRO A 129 -23.94 -4.12 -6.32
N LYS A 130 -24.55 -2.96 -6.05
CA LYS A 130 -23.81 -1.74 -5.70
C LYS A 130 -23.56 -1.76 -4.21
N TRP A 131 -22.30 -1.67 -3.81
CA TRP A 131 -21.93 -1.48 -2.42
C TRP A 131 -22.02 0.01 -2.05
N GLU A 132 -22.63 0.29 -0.90
CA GLU A 132 -22.58 1.60 -0.25
C GLU A 132 -21.96 1.43 1.12
N ARG A 133 -21.08 2.36 1.50
CA ARG A 133 -20.49 2.41 2.84
C ARG A 133 -20.95 3.68 3.51
N ARG A 134 -21.32 3.55 4.78
CA ARG A 134 -21.76 4.66 5.63
C ARG A 134 -20.96 4.61 6.92
N ILE A 135 -20.58 5.78 7.40
CA ILE A 135 -19.91 5.92 8.69
C ILE A 135 -20.99 6.06 9.74
N VAL A 136 -20.98 5.18 10.73
CA VAL A 136 -21.85 5.26 11.91
C VAL A 136 -20.97 5.63 13.09
N GLN A 137 -21.22 6.80 13.67
CA GLN A 137 -20.51 7.28 14.84
C GLN A 137 -21.11 6.59 16.07
N ILE A 138 -20.31 5.80 16.78
CA ILE A 138 -20.73 5.11 18.00
C ILE A 138 -19.77 5.55 19.10
N ASN A 139 -20.27 6.41 20.00
CA ASN A 139 -19.52 7.13 21.04
C ASN A 139 -18.49 8.12 20.48
N ASN A 140 -18.49 9.36 20.98
CA ASN A 140 -17.63 10.47 20.52
C ASN A 140 -16.14 10.25 20.87
N PHE A 141 -15.45 9.34 20.18
CA PHE A 141 -14.00 9.17 20.25
C PHE A 141 -13.38 9.24 18.86
#